data_AF-A0A661AK14-F1
#
_entry.id   AF-A0A661AK14-F1
#
_cell.length_a   1.000
_cell.length_b   1.000
_cell.length_c   1.000
_cell.angle_alpha   90.00
_cell.angle_beta   90.00
_cell.angle_gamma   90.00
#
_symmetry.space_group_name_H-M   'P 1'
#
loop_
_entity.id
_entity.type
_entity.pdbx_description
1 polymer ?
#
loop_
_entity_poly.entity_id
_entity_poly.type
_entity_poly.pdbx_seq_one_letter_code
_entity_poly.pdbx_strand_id
1 'polypeptide(L)'
;MKREDVVLDWVKVEKPLKFEKIFGNSHPVECEIGFGDGAFLLYKAQNHTDRNYIGIDYSIVSVRKASKKIEKQGLNNVKLIHLDADSAFHLLIPECSLERIYINFPDPWPKKRHEKRRLLDRSFNLLTASRAKKNARMHILTDDPFYRDFILEEVQHYRVWRPVFENGYRINPEGYFQTKYEKKWRSMGREIYYMEFKKVVHPAVDRVIEEASIPDEVVLPVSLDRLREFIHKPLMFDHSVAKIIRIKEHPDGIKLDVVLKDYTLFQKKNLLVKPDNNSIRLIIPEDVFKGKSLELLIKSISEQ
;
A
#
# COMPACT_ATOMS: atom_id res chain seq x y z
N MET A 1 2.22 22.47 11.01
CA MET A 1 2.36 21.08 10.55
C MET A 1 3.24 21.07 9.32
N LYS A 2 4.36 20.35 9.34
CA LYS A 2 5.23 20.15 8.18
C LYS A 2 4.63 19.04 7.31
N ARG A 3 5.00 18.99 6.02
CA ARG A 3 4.52 17.94 5.10
C ARG A 3 4.88 16.51 5.53
N GLU A 4 6.02 16.37 6.18
CA GLU A 4 6.51 15.13 6.78
C GLU A 4 5.60 14.63 7.91
N ASP A 5 4.79 15.50 8.51
CA ASP A 5 3.84 15.12 9.55
C ASP A 5 2.58 14.46 8.97
N VAL A 6 2.22 14.77 7.71
CA VAL A 6 1.01 14.24 7.06
C VAL A 6 1.31 13.00 6.24
N VAL A 7 2.39 12.99 5.46
CA VAL A 7 2.77 11.84 4.62
C VAL A 7 3.82 11.02 5.37
N LEU A 8 3.46 9.80 5.76
CA LEU A 8 4.38 8.91 6.45
C LEU A 8 5.47 8.44 5.50
N ASP A 9 6.73 8.57 5.93
CA ASP A 9 7.83 7.83 5.33
C ASP A 9 7.73 6.37 5.78
N TRP A 10 6.99 5.58 5.01
CA TRP A 10 6.66 4.21 5.37
C TRP A 10 7.89 3.29 5.49
N VAL A 11 9.03 3.67 4.92
CA VAL A 11 10.28 2.91 5.06
C VAL A 11 10.86 3.09 6.46
N LYS A 12 10.74 4.28 7.04
CA LYS A 12 11.37 4.65 8.33
C LYS A 12 10.48 4.43 9.55
N VAL A 13 9.17 4.35 9.36
CA VAL A 13 8.24 4.06 10.47
C VAL A 13 8.33 2.60 10.91
N GLU A 14 7.92 2.36 12.16
CA GLU A 14 7.78 1.03 12.72
C GLU A 14 6.70 0.22 11.97
N LYS A 15 6.96 -1.08 11.80
CA LYS A 15 6.13 -2.00 11.01
C LYS A 15 5.76 -3.21 11.90
N PRO A 16 4.47 -3.51 12.13
CA PRO A 16 3.33 -2.70 11.71
C PRO A 16 3.26 -1.36 12.48
N LEU A 17 2.47 -0.42 11.96
CA LEU A 17 2.33 0.92 12.53
C LEU A 17 1.76 0.87 13.95
N LYS A 18 2.37 1.60 14.88
CA LYS A 18 1.75 1.90 16.18
C LYS A 18 0.85 3.12 16.06
N PHE A 19 -0.45 2.91 15.78
CA PHE A 19 -1.39 4.02 15.55
C PHE A 19 -1.42 5.05 16.68
N GLU A 20 -1.35 4.62 17.94
CA GLU A 20 -1.30 5.56 19.08
C GLU A 20 -0.09 6.48 19.04
N LYS A 21 1.07 5.95 18.63
CA LYS A 21 2.30 6.73 18.45
C LYS A 21 2.21 7.68 17.25
N ILE A 22 1.55 7.25 16.17
CA ILE A 22 1.38 8.02 14.94
C ILE A 22 0.41 9.20 15.12
N PHE A 23 -0.69 9.00 15.84
CA PHE A 23 -1.73 10.01 16.05
C PHE A 23 -1.63 10.74 17.39
N GLY A 24 -0.85 10.22 18.35
CA GLY A 24 -0.73 10.77 19.70
C GLY A 24 -1.97 10.57 20.57
N ASN A 25 -2.85 9.65 20.20
CA ASN A 25 -4.11 9.36 20.90
C ASN A 25 -4.61 7.93 20.55
N SER A 26 -5.64 7.46 21.24
CA SER A 26 -6.25 6.13 21.06
C SER A 26 -7.58 6.16 20.30
N HIS A 27 -7.86 7.21 19.52
CA HIS A 27 -9.10 7.29 18.75
C HIS A 27 -9.18 6.16 17.71
N PRO A 28 -10.39 5.68 17.36
CA PRO A 28 -10.57 4.70 16.31
C PRO A 28 -9.94 5.12 14.99
N VAL A 29 -9.35 4.16 14.28
CA VAL A 29 -8.71 4.39 12.98
C VAL A 29 -9.60 3.84 11.87
N GLU A 30 -9.85 4.69 10.88
CA GLU A 30 -10.51 4.36 9.63
C GLU A 30 -9.53 4.48 8.46
N CYS A 31 -9.71 3.68 7.41
CA CYS A 31 -8.82 3.67 6.25
C CYS A 31 -9.59 3.98 4.97
N GLU A 32 -9.06 4.87 4.12
CA GLU A 32 -9.49 5.00 2.72
C GLU A 32 -8.40 4.48 1.78
N ILE A 33 -8.77 3.52 0.92
CA ILE A 33 -7.90 2.99 -0.13
C ILE A 33 -8.24 3.68 -1.45
N GLY A 34 -7.24 4.23 -2.13
CA GLY A 34 -7.43 4.97 -3.37
C GLY A 34 -8.10 6.33 -3.16
N PHE A 35 -7.64 7.10 -2.16
CA PHE A 35 -8.26 8.36 -1.75
C PHE A 35 -8.23 9.47 -2.83
N GLY A 36 -7.44 9.31 -3.89
CA GLY A 36 -7.38 10.24 -5.01
C GLY A 36 -6.98 11.66 -4.56
N ASP A 37 -7.87 12.63 -4.74
CA ASP A 37 -7.57 14.02 -4.37
C ASP A 37 -7.76 14.33 -2.88
N GLY A 38 -8.12 13.32 -2.07
CA GLY A 38 -8.27 13.37 -0.63
C GLY A 38 -9.57 14.03 -0.14
N ALA A 39 -10.50 14.41 -1.02
CA ALA A 39 -11.70 15.15 -0.61
C ALA A 39 -12.56 14.39 0.41
N PHE A 40 -12.66 13.06 0.29
CA PHE A 40 -13.39 12.21 1.24
C PHE A 40 -12.71 12.18 2.61
N LEU A 41 -11.39 11.92 2.66
CA LEU A 41 -10.60 12.04 3.90
C LEU A 41 -10.78 13.40 4.59
N LEU A 42 -10.66 14.50 3.84
CA LEU A 42 -10.82 15.84 4.40
C LEU A 42 -12.20 16.03 5.04
N TYR A 43 -13.25 15.66 4.32
CA TYR A 43 -14.62 15.76 4.83
C TYR A 43 -14.78 14.96 6.12
N LYS A 44 -14.36 13.69 6.11
CA LYS A 44 -14.45 12.79 7.27
C LYS A 44 -13.66 13.31 8.47
N ALA A 45 -12.43 13.77 8.25
CA ALA A 45 -11.55 14.29 9.28
C ALA A 45 -12.06 15.59 9.91
N GLN A 46 -12.68 16.47 9.13
CA GLN A 46 -13.27 17.73 9.60
C GLN A 46 -14.54 17.51 10.43
N ASN A 47 -15.36 16.52 10.06
CA ASN A 47 -16.65 16.28 10.71
C ASN A 47 -16.57 15.30 11.89
N HIS A 48 -15.47 14.57 12.05
CA HIS A 48 -15.28 13.57 13.11
C HIS A 48 -13.87 13.68 13.69
N THR A 49 -13.67 14.64 14.59
CA THR A 49 -12.39 14.91 15.26
C THR A 49 -12.04 13.85 16.31
N ASP A 50 -13.02 13.05 16.72
CA ASP A 50 -12.92 11.87 17.58
C ASP A 50 -12.42 10.61 16.84
N ARG A 51 -12.03 10.75 15.55
CA ARG A 51 -11.54 9.65 14.72
C ARG A 51 -10.25 10.01 14.00
N ASN A 52 -9.46 8.97 13.72
CA ASN A 52 -8.22 9.03 12.98
C ASN A 52 -8.37 8.37 11.61
N TYR A 53 -7.62 8.85 10.62
CA TYR A 53 -7.73 8.42 9.23
C TYR A 53 -6.38 8.08 8.62
N ILE A 54 -6.28 6.91 8.02
CA ILE A 54 -5.18 6.51 7.14
C ILE A 54 -5.66 6.53 5.69
N GLY A 55 -4.98 7.30 4.85
CA GLY A 55 -5.17 7.28 3.40
C GLY A 55 -4.06 6.50 2.71
N ILE A 56 -4.38 5.51 1.87
CA ILE A 56 -3.40 4.79 1.04
C ILE A 56 -3.68 5.05 -0.44
N ASP A 57 -2.67 5.50 -1.19
CA ASP A 57 -2.79 5.69 -2.64
C ASP A 57 -1.43 5.49 -3.32
N TYR A 58 -1.45 4.82 -4.48
CA TYR A 58 -0.25 4.54 -5.28
C TYR A 58 0.18 5.73 -6.15
N SER A 59 -0.72 6.70 -6.39
CA SER A 59 -0.42 7.90 -7.18
C SER A 59 0.25 8.96 -6.32
N ILE A 60 1.55 9.19 -6.56
CA ILE A 60 2.28 10.31 -5.93
C ILE A 60 1.62 11.67 -6.19
N VAL A 61 0.92 11.83 -7.32
CA VAL A 61 0.17 13.05 -7.64
C VAL A 61 -1.03 13.23 -6.71
N SER A 62 -1.76 12.14 -6.44
CA SER A 62 -2.87 12.08 -5.48
C SER A 62 -2.38 12.44 -4.07
N VAL A 63 -1.33 11.76 -3.60
CA VAL A 63 -0.70 12.00 -2.29
C VAL A 63 -0.27 13.47 -2.12
N ARG A 64 0.38 14.05 -3.13
CA ARG A 64 0.81 15.47 -3.10
C ARG A 64 -0.36 16.45 -3.06
N LYS A 65 -1.48 16.15 -3.75
CA LYS A 65 -2.67 17.00 -3.72
C LYS A 65 -3.38 16.93 -2.37
N ALA A 66 -3.59 15.71 -1.87
CA ALA A 66 -4.24 15.49 -0.59
C ALA A 66 -3.43 16.09 0.58
N SER A 67 -2.13 15.83 0.65
CA SER A 67 -1.24 16.39 1.71
C SER A 67 -1.32 17.92 1.79
N LYS A 68 -1.19 18.63 0.66
CA LYS A 68 -1.34 20.09 0.63
C LYS A 68 -2.68 20.58 1.17
N LYS A 69 -3.78 19.89 0.85
CA LYS A 69 -5.12 20.26 1.35
C LYS A 69 -5.25 20.01 2.85
N ILE A 70 -4.75 18.86 3.34
CA ILE A 70 -4.75 18.48 4.77
C ILE A 70 -3.91 19.48 5.59
N GLU A 71 -2.70 19.81 5.11
CA GLU A 71 -1.80 20.80 5.71
C GLU A 71 -2.45 22.17 5.80
N LYS A 72 -3.06 22.64 4.70
CA LYS A 72 -3.73 23.94 4.66
C LYS A 72 -4.88 24.03 5.66
N GLN A 73 -5.56 22.92 5.93
CA GLN A 73 -6.67 22.84 6.88
C GLN A 73 -6.22 22.52 8.33
N GLY A 74 -4.92 22.30 8.56
CA GLY A 74 -4.38 21.97 9.88
C GLY A 74 -4.90 20.65 10.46
N LEU A 75 -5.27 19.68 9.62
CA LEU A 75 -5.86 18.42 10.06
C LEU A 75 -4.78 17.45 10.53
N ASN A 76 -4.72 17.21 11.85
CA ASN A 76 -3.72 16.34 12.47
C ASN A 76 -4.17 14.87 12.57
N ASN A 77 -5.46 14.59 12.39
CA ASN A 77 -6.08 13.27 12.47
C ASN A 77 -6.10 12.52 11.13
N VAL A 78 -5.30 12.94 10.13
CA VAL A 78 -5.13 12.24 8.85
C VAL A 78 -3.66 11.99 8.58
N LYS A 79 -3.31 10.75 8.25
CA LYS A 79 -1.98 10.41 7.72
C LYS A 79 -2.11 9.71 6.37
N LEU A 80 -1.20 10.03 5.46
CA LEU A 80 -1.18 9.48 4.10
C LEU A 80 0.02 8.55 3.92
N ILE A 81 -0.20 7.49 3.15
CA ILE A 81 0.81 6.49 2.78
C ILE A 81 0.86 6.42 1.26
N HIS A 82 2.06 6.61 0.70
CA HIS A 82 2.32 6.43 -0.73
C HIS A 82 2.86 5.01 -0.97
N LEU A 83 1.94 4.08 -1.18
CA LEU A 83 2.21 2.67 -1.43
C LEU A 83 0.99 2.02 -2.09
N ASP A 84 1.16 0.88 -2.75
CA ASP A 84 0.01 0.08 -3.17
C ASP A 84 -0.70 -0.50 -1.94
N ALA A 85 -2.01 -0.73 -2.07
CA ALA A 85 -2.85 -1.12 -0.94
C ALA A 85 -2.49 -2.49 -0.38
N ASP A 86 -2.11 -3.44 -1.24
CA ASP A 86 -1.78 -4.80 -0.85
C ASP A 86 -0.52 -4.83 0.02
N SER A 87 0.56 -4.21 -0.47
CA SER A 87 1.79 -4.03 0.30
C SER A 87 1.57 -3.27 1.60
N ALA A 88 0.77 -2.19 1.58
CA ALA A 88 0.48 -1.41 2.78
C ALA A 88 -0.27 -2.24 3.84
N PHE A 89 -1.22 -3.09 3.45
CA PHE A 89 -1.95 -3.93 4.39
C PHE A 89 -1.14 -5.12 4.91
N HIS A 90 -0.24 -5.68 4.09
CA HIS A 90 0.68 -6.72 4.54
C HIS A 90 1.75 -6.18 5.49
N LEU A 91 2.29 -4.98 5.21
CA LEU A 91 3.45 -4.44 5.91
C LEU A 91 3.10 -3.49 7.05
N LEU A 92 2.18 -2.56 6.83
CA LEU A 92 2.02 -1.37 7.68
C LEU A 92 0.79 -1.46 8.59
N ILE A 93 -0.33 -2.02 8.12
CA ILE A 93 -1.57 -2.02 8.91
C ILE A 93 -1.52 -3.15 9.96
N PRO A 94 -1.69 -2.86 11.27
CA PRO A 94 -1.74 -3.88 12.32
C PRO A 94 -2.94 -4.81 12.18
N GLU A 95 -2.90 -5.96 12.85
CA GLU A 95 -4.07 -6.83 12.93
C GLU A 95 -5.14 -6.23 13.84
N CYS A 96 -6.40 -6.53 13.53
CA CYS A 96 -7.54 -6.10 14.35
C CYS A 96 -7.53 -4.60 14.73
N SER A 97 -7.08 -3.71 13.84
CA SER A 97 -6.85 -2.30 14.18
C SER A 97 -7.83 -1.32 13.54
N LEU A 98 -8.37 -1.64 12.36
CA LEU A 98 -9.26 -0.74 11.62
C LEU A 98 -10.73 -0.91 12.00
N GLU A 99 -11.44 0.19 12.29
CA GLU A 99 -12.89 0.15 12.54
C GLU A 99 -13.70 0.23 11.24
N ARG A 100 -13.19 0.99 10.25
CA ARG A 100 -13.82 1.11 8.94
C ARG A 100 -12.80 1.14 7.81
N ILE A 101 -13.19 0.59 6.67
CA ILE A 101 -12.44 0.62 5.41
C ILE A 101 -13.35 1.23 4.34
N TYR A 102 -12.83 2.19 3.58
CA TYR A 102 -13.51 2.88 2.50
C TYR A 102 -12.79 2.64 1.18
N ILE A 103 -13.54 2.29 0.13
CA ILE A 103 -13.03 2.07 -1.22
C ILE A 103 -14.00 2.73 -2.19
N ASN A 104 -13.67 3.95 -2.61
CA ASN A 104 -14.55 4.79 -3.43
C ASN A 104 -14.10 4.74 -4.90
N PHE A 105 -14.96 4.21 -5.78
CA PHE A 105 -14.74 4.12 -7.23
C PHE A 105 -13.42 3.42 -7.65
N PRO A 106 -13.15 2.19 -7.14
CA PRO A 106 -11.98 1.43 -7.56
C PRO A 106 -12.02 1.10 -9.06
N ASP A 107 -10.86 1.01 -9.72
CA ASP A 107 -10.77 0.70 -11.14
C ASP A 107 -11.36 -0.70 -11.46
N PRO A 108 -12.33 -0.81 -12.39
CA PRO A 108 -13.08 -2.06 -12.60
C PRO A 108 -12.35 -3.11 -13.45
N TRP A 109 -11.36 -2.69 -14.24
CA TRP A 109 -10.60 -3.56 -15.15
C TRP A 109 -11.47 -4.60 -15.89
N PRO A 110 -12.37 -4.17 -16.81
CA PRO A 110 -13.44 -5.02 -17.33
C PRO A 110 -12.94 -6.17 -18.23
N LYS A 111 -11.76 -6.03 -18.83
CA LYS A 111 -11.19 -7.06 -19.71
C LYS A 111 -10.68 -8.24 -18.87
N LYS A 112 -11.08 -9.48 -19.19
CA LYS A 112 -10.64 -10.71 -18.50
C LYS A 112 -9.12 -10.81 -18.28
N ARG A 113 -8.32 -10.43 -19.27
CA ARG A 113 -6.85 -10.38 -19.16
C ARG A 113 -6.31 -9.43 -18.07
N HIS A 114 -7.14 -8.54 -17.53
CA HIS A 114 -6.80 -7.59 -16.46
C HIS A 114 -7.42 -7.97 -15.11
N GLU A 115 -8.05 -9.12 -14.97
CA GLU A 115 -8.70 -9.56 -13.73
C GLU A 115 -7.77 -9.50 -12.51
N LYS A 116 -6.50 -9.89 -12.68
CA LYS A 116 -5.44 -9.80 -11.66
C LYS A 116 -5.08 -8.37 -11.22
N ARG A 117 -5.71 -7.34 -11.81
CA ARG A 117 -5.53 -5.92 -11.42
C ARG A 117 -6.69 -5.40 -10.59
N ARG A 118 -7.78 -6.16 -10.46
CA ARG A 118 -8.91 -5.79 -9.62
C ARG A 118 -8.48 -5.88 -8.17
N LEU A 119 -8.67 -4.79 -7.43
CA LEU A 119 -8.26 -4.70 -6.03
C LEU A 119 -9.02 -5.70 -5.14
N LEU A 120 -10.32 -5.85 -5.39
CA LEU A 120 -11.24 -6.57 -4.51
C LEU A 120 -11.29 -8.08 -4.80
N ASP A 121 -10.13 -8.68 -5.06
CA ASP A 121 -10.02 -10.14 -5.15
C ASP A 121 -10.11 -10.82 -3.78
N ARG A 122 -10.29 -12.14 -3.79
CA ARG A 122 -10.46 -12.95 -2.57
C ARG A 122 -9.32 -12.80 -1.56
N SER A 123 -8.08 -12.68 -2.04
CA SER A 123 -6.90 -12.59 -1.17
C SER A 123 -6.86 -11.25 -0.44
N PHE A 124 -7.14 -10.17 -1.16
CA PHE A 124 -7.23 -8.84 -0.58
C PHE A 124 -8.42 -8.71 0.37
N ASN A 125 -9.54 -9.38 0.09
CA ASN A 125 -10.71 -9.41 0.98
C ASN A 125 -10.41 -10.13 2.31
N LEU A 126 -9.61 -11.22 2.29
CA LEU A 126 -9.11 -11.87 3.51
C LEU A 126 -8.14 -10.95 4.27
N LEU A 127 -7.20 -10.33 3.55
CA LEU A 127 -6.21 -9.44 4.13
C LEU A 127 -6.88 -8.25 4.84
N THR A 128 -7.79 -7.55 4.17
CA THR A 128 -8.56 -6.44 4.77
C THR A 128 -9.36 -6.91 5.98
N ALA A 129 -9.97 -8.09 5.94
CA ALA A 129 -10.65 -8.67 7.10
C ALA A 129 -9.69 -8.90 8.26
N SER A 130 -8.51 -9.48 8.06
CA SER A 130 -7.53 -9.72 9.15
C SER A 130 -7.09 -8.44 9.87
N ARG A 131 -6.99 -7.32 9.13
CA ARG A 131 -6.60 -6.00 9.67
C ARG A 131 -7.74 -5.22 10.31
N ALA A 132 -8.99 -5.64 10.09
CA ALA A 132 -10.17 -4.98 10.64
C ALA A 132 -10.57 -5.53 12.02
N LYS A 133 -11.08 -4.67 12.90
CA LYS A 133 -11.66 -5.03 14.20
C LYS A 133 -12.90 -5.91 14.04
N LYS A 134 -13.27 -6.65 15.09
CA LYS A 134 -14.55 -7.35 15.13
C LYS A 134 -15.69 -6.35 14.87
N ASN A 135 -16.66 -6.74 14.04
CA ASN A 135 -17.79 -5.90 13.62
C ASN A 135 -17.43 -4.65 12.78
N ALA A 136 -16.18 -4.50 12.34
CA ALA A 136 -15.78 -3.41 11.45
C ALA A 136 -16.63 -3.38 10.17
N ARG A 137 -16.67 -2.20 9.53
CA ARG A 137 -17.42 -1.98 8.28
C ARG A 137 -16.50 -1.74 7.10
N MET A 138 -16.80 -2.37 5.97
CA MET A 138 -16.18 -2.05 4.70
C MET A 138 -17.24 -1.43 3.78
N HIS A 139 -16.96 -0.22 3.33
CA HIS A 139 -17.83 0.60 2.48
C HIS A 139 -17.21 0.69 1.09
N ILE A 140 -17.99 0.33 0.07
CA ILE A 140 -17.51 0.30 -1.31
C ILE A 140 -18.53 1.00 -2.20
N LEU A 141 -18.07 1.95 -3.02
CA LEU A 141 -18.88 2.61 -4.02
C LEU A 141 -18.33 2.33 -5.41
N THR A 142 -19.20 2.04 -6.37
CA THR A 142 -18.84 1.93 -7.79
C THR A 142 -19.98 2.42 -8.68
N ASP A 143 -19.65 2.95 -9.85
CA ASP A 143 -20.61 3.30 -10.91
C ASP A 143 -20.72 2.22 -11.99
N ASP A 144 -20.00 1.10 -11.83
CA ASP A 144 -19.92 0.02 -12.81
C ASP A 144 -20.72 -1.21 -12.33
N PRO A 145 -21.81 -1.60 -13.03
CA PRO A 145 -22.63 -2.74 -12.64
C PRO A 145 -21.90 -4.08 -12.75
N PHE A 146 -21.00 -4.24 -13.73
CA PHE A 146 -20.20 -5.46 -13.86
C PHE A 146 -19.26 -5.60 -12.66
N TYR A 147 -18.62 -4.50 -12.26
CA TYR A 147 -17.72 -4.54 -11.11
C TYR A 147 -18.47 -4.67 -9.79
N ARG A 148 -19.67 -4.08 -9.65
CA ARG A 148 -20.57 -4.34 -8.52
C ARG A 148 -20.80 -5.85 -8.34
N ASP A 149 -21.17 -6.55 -9.40
CA ASP A 149 -21.46 -7.99 -9.32
C ASP A 149 -20.21 -8.80 -8.94
N PHE A 150 -19.07 -8.47 -9.54
CA PHE A 150 -17.77 -9.04 -9.18
C PHE A 150 -17.43 -8.82 -7.68
N ILE A 151 -17.64 -7.60 -7.16
CA ILE A 151 -17.35 -7.28 -5.76
C ILE A 151 -18.26 -8.09 -4.82
N LEU A 152 -19.55 -8.19 -5.11
CA LEU A 152 -20.49 -8.98 -4.31
C LEU A 152 -20.08 -10.45 -4.27
N GLU A 153 -19.63 -11.03 -5.39
CA GLU A 153 -19.16 -12.40 -5.45
C GLU A 153 -17.88 -12.61 -4.62
N GLU A 154 -16.85 -11.79 -4.88
CA GLU A 154 -15.50 -12.00 -4.33
C GLU A 154 -15.40 -11.66 -2.84
N VAL A 155 -16.11 -10.63 -2.37
CA VAL A 155 -16.12 -10.24 -0.94
C VAL A 155 -16.82 -11.29 -0.08
N GLN A 156 -17.85 -11.94 -0.62
CA GLN A 156 -18.65 -12.93 0.11
C GLN A 156 -18.06 -14.34 0.05
N HIS A 157 -17.10 -14.60 -0.84
CA HIS A 157 -16.57 -15.94 -1.12
C HIS A 157 -16.18 -16.72 0.15
N TYR A 158 -15.36 -16.12 1.01
CA TYR A 158 -14.90 -16.73 2.26
C TYR A 158 -15.81 -16.45 3.47
N ARG A 159 -16.91 -15.72 3.27
CA ARG A 159 -17.86 -15.33 4.33
C ARG A 159 -17.23 -14.62 5.53
N VAL A 160 -16.08 -13.97 5.35
CA VAL A 160 -15.43 -13.13 6.38
C VAL A 160 -16.09 -11.75 6.48
N TRP A 161 -16.63 -11.29 5.35
CA TRP A 161 -17.42 -10.07 5.18
C TRP A 161 -18.84 -10.46 4.78
N ARG A 162 -19.85 -9.97 5.51
CA ARG A 162 -21.26 -10.20 5.21
C ARG A 162 -21.92 -8.92 4.72
N PRO A 163 -22.69 -8.93 3.61
CA PRO A 163 -23.43 -7.75 3.19
C PRO A 163 -24.43 -7.33 4.26
N VAL A 164 -24.63 -6.01 4.35
CA VAL A 164 -25.58 -5.40 5.29
C VAL A 164 -26.94 -5.22 4.66
N PHE A 165 -26.96 -4.95 3.36
CA PHE A 165 -28.19 -4.79 2.59
C PHE A 165 -28.65 -6.14 2.04
N GLU A 166 -29.97 -6.32 1.93
CA GLU A 166 -30.59 -7.56 1.46
C GLU A 166 -30.13 -7.95 0.05
N ASN A 167 -30.15 -6.99 -0.88
CA ASN A 167 -29.64 -7.17 -2.24
C ASN A 167 -28.12 -6.94 -2.36
N GLY A 168 -27.40 -6.83 -1.24
CA GLY A 168 -25.96 -6.54 -1.20
C GLY A 168 -25.58 -5.07 -1.38
N TYR A 169 -26.43 -4.25 -2.01
CA TYR A 169 -26.17 -2.83 -2.26
C TYR A 169 -27.42 -1.94 -2.17
N ARG A 170 -27.20 -0.63 -2.10
CA ARG A 170 -28.20 0.42 -2.37
C ARG A 170 -27.78 1.23 -3.59
N ILE A 171 -28.77 1.77 -4.31
CA ILE A 171 -28.52 2.66 -5.44
C ILE A 171 -28.62 4.10 -4.94
N ASN A 172 -27.67 4.94 -5.37
CA ASN A 172 -27.65 6.39 -5.14
C ASN A 172 -27.87 6.77 -3.66
N PRO A 173 -27.00 6.33 -2.74
CA PRO A 173 -27.19 6.57 -1.31
C PRO A 173 -27.27 8.07 -0.99
N GLU A 174 -28.21 8.43 -0.13
CA GLU A 174 -28.29 9.77 0.46
C GLU A 174 -27.35 9.87 1.66
N GLY A 175 -26.80 11.07 1.91
CA GLY A 175 -25.94 11.34 3.07
C GLY A 175 -24.51 10.81 2.99
N TYR A 176 -24.15 10.06 1.94
CA TYR A 176 -22.75 9.72 1.66
C TYR A 176 -22.03 10.91 1.01
N PHE A 177 -20.77 11.14 1.37
CA PHE A 177 -20.00 12.23 0.79
C PHE A 177 -19.76 12.00 -0.71
N GLN A 178 -20.21 12.96 -1.53
CA GLN A 178 -20.06 12.89 -2.97
C GLN A 178 -18.65 13.30 -3.40
N THR A 179 -17.85 12.31 -3.79
CA THR A 179 -16.52 12.54 -4.36
C THR A 179 -16.61 13.26 -5.72
N LYS A 180 -15.47 13.75 -6.23
CA LYS A 180 -15.38 14.29 -7.60
C LYS A 180 -15.88 13.29 -8.64
N TYR A 181 -15.58 12.00 -8.46
CA TYR A 181 -16.01 10.93 -9.36
C TYR A 181 -17.52 10.74 -9.29
N GLU A 182 -18.09 10.67 -8.09
CA GLU A 182 -19.55 10.54 -7.94
C GLU A 182 -20.30 11.68 -8.63
N LYS A 183 -19.88 12.93 -8.42
CA LYS A 183 -20.49 14.10 -9.08
C LYS A 183 -20.43 13.99 -10.61
N LYS A 184 -19.27 13.57 -11.14
CA LYS A 184 -19.08 13.35 -12.58
C LYS A 184 -20.00 12.25 -13.11
N TRP A 185 -20.09 11.12 -12.43
CA TRP A 185 -20.89 9.97 -12.88
C TRP A 185 -22.38 10.25 -12.80
N ARG A 186 -22.85 10.90 -11.74
CA ARG A 186 -24.22 11.38 -11.64
C ARG A 186 -24.57 12.38 -12.75
N SER A 187 -23.67 13.30 -13.10
CA SER A 187 -23.90 14.22 -14.23
C SER A 187 -23.97 13.51 -15.59
N MET A 188 -23.47 12.27 -15.68
CA MET A 188 -23.58 11.40 -16.86
C MET A 188 -24.78 10.44 -16.78
N GLY A 189 -25.66 10.59 -15.78
CA GLY A 189 -26.83 9.73 -15.59
C GLY A 189 -26.50 8.31 -15.11
N ARG A 190 -25.27 8.07 -14.61
CA ARG A 190 -24.90 6.76 -14.07
C ARG A 190 -25.48 6.57 -12.67
N GLU A 191 -25.94 5.35 -12.41
CA GLU A 191 -26.26 4.90 -11.06
C GLU A 191 -25.00 4.64 -10.25
N ILE A 192 -25.09 4.91 -8.94
CA ILE A 192 -24.02 4.66 -7.99
C ILE A 192 -24.43 3.52 -7.09
N TYR A 193 -23.67 2.43 -7.11
CA TYR A 193 -23.90 1.26 -6.27
C TYR A 193 -23.09 1.39 -5.00
N TYR A 194 -23.78 1.43 -3.86
CA TYR A 194 -23.19 1.48 -2.53
C TYR A 194 -23.35 0.15 -1.83
N MET A 195 -22.24 -0.49 -1.54
CA MET A 195 -22.16 -1.74 -0.78
C MET A 195 -21.59 -1.46 0.61
N GLU A 196 -22.18 -2.11 1.60
CA GLU A 196 -21.64 -2.14 2.96
C GLU A 196 -21.54 -3.58 3.42
N PHE A 197 -20.37 -3.94 3.94
CA PHE A 197 -20.11 -5.24 4.52
C PHE A 197 -19.71 -5.12 6.00
N LYS A 198 -20.10 -6.10 6.80
CA LYS A 198 -19.72 -6.24 8.20
C LYS A 198 -18.75 -7.41 8.35
N LYS A 199 -17.65 -7.22 9.07
CA LYS A 199 -16.76 -8.33 9.44
C LYS A 199 -17.49 -9.28 10.40
N VAL A 200 -17.54 -10.55 10.05
CA VAL A 200 -18.20 -11.61 10.85
C VAL A 200 -17.22 -12.64 11.40
N VAL A 201 -16.18 -12.99 10.65
CA VAL A 201 -15.15 -13.98 11.04
C VAL A 201 -13.77 -13.35 10.91
N HIS A 202 -12.86 -13.68 11.82
CA HIS A 202 -11.46 -13.29 11.72
C HIS A 202 -10.70 -14.39 10.95
N PRO A 203 -10.14 -14.10 9.77
CA PRO A 203 -9.32 -15.07 9.04
C PRO A 203 -7.87 -15.07 9.55
N ALA A 204 -7.20 -16.23 9.50
CA ALA A 204 -5.76 -16.32 9.68
C ALA A 204 -5.07 -15.88 8.37
N VAL A 205 -4.30 -14.79 8.43
CA VAL A 205 -3.57 -14.25 7.28
C VAL A 205 -2.20 -13.80 7.73
N ASP A 206 -1.16 -14.53 7.30
CA ASP A 206 0.22 -14.22 7.64
C ASP A 206 0.69 -12.90 7.03
N ARG A 207 1.68 -12.28 7.68
CA ARG A 207 2.45 -11.21 7.05
C ARG A 207 3.50 -11.83 6.16
N VAL A 208 3.39 -11.58 4.87
CA VAL A 208 4.28 -12.17 3.87
C VAL A 208 5.42 -11.23 3.46
N ILE A 209 5.31 -9.94 3.80
CA ILE A 209 6.34 -8.93 3.55
C ILE A 209 6.93 -8.54 4.91
N GLU A 210 8.21 -8.86 5.09
CA GLU A 210 8.95 -8.64 6.33
C GLU A 210 10.26 -7.89 6.06
N GLU A 211 10.71 -7.14 7.06
CA GLU A 211 11.98 -6.42 7.03
C GLU A 211 13.09 -7.34 7.53
N ALA A 212 14.09 -7.58 6.68
CA ALA A 212 15.26 -8.37 7.01
C ALA A 212 16.27 -7.53 7.80
N SER A 213 17.01 -8.19 8.70
CA SER A 213 18.10 -7.55 9.45
C SER A 213 19.34 -7.42 8.56
N ILE A 214 19.36 -6.36 7.75
CA ILE A 214 20.48 -6.04 6.85
C ILE A 214 21.11 -4.72 7.32
N PRO A 215 22.43 -4.67 7.59
CA PRO A 215 23.10 -3.42 7.96
C PRO A 215 23.07 -2.40 6.81
N ASP A 216 23.26 -1.12 7.10
CA ASP A 216 23.31 -0.07 6.06
C ASP A 216 24.52 -0.22 5.13
N GLU A 217 25.57 -0.89 5.60
CA GLU A 217 26.75 -1.22 4.82
C GLU A 217 27.04 -2.73 4.90
N VAL A 218 27.29 -3.35 3.75
CA VAL A 218 27.64 -4.76 3.63
C VAL A 218 28.93 -4.87 2.81
N VAL A 219 29.93 -5.58 3.33
CA VAL A 219 31.13 -5.93 2.56
C VAL A 219 30.88 -7.26 1.85
N LEU A 220 31.00 -7.25 0.53
CA LEU A 220 30.80 -8.43 -0.32
C LEU A 220 32.17 -8.85 -0.88
N PRO A 221 32.57 -10.13 -0.76
CA PRO A 221 33.89 -10.63 -1.14
C PRO A 221 34.04 -10.82 -2.67
N VAL A 222 33.55 -9.87 -3.47
CA VAL A 222 33.62 -9.89 -4.93
C VAL A 222 34.29 -8.65 -5.48
N SER A 223 34.91 -8.76 -6.65
CA SER A 223 35.40 -7.60 -7.39
C SER A 223 34.26 -6.89 -8.12
N LEU A 224 34.51 -5.63 -8.49
CA LEU A 224 33.57 -4.85 -9.29
C LEU A 224 33.29 -5.50 -10.66
N ASP A 225 34.28 -6.13 -11.27
CA ASP A 225 34.12 -6.79 -12.57
C ASP A 225 33.13 -7.96 -12.49
N ARG A 226 33.21 -8.76 -11.42
CA ARG A 226 32.25 -9.85 -11.19
C ARG A 226 30.83 -9.34 -10.96
N LEU A 227 30.67 -8.18 -10.31
CA LEU A 227 29.36 -7.56 -10.12
C LEU A 227 28.65 -7.28 -11.46
N ARG A 228 29.41 -6.97 -12.53
CA ARG A 228 28.85 -6.75 -13.87
C ARG A 228 28.19 -8.00 -14.45
N GLU A 229 28.57 -9.19 -14.01
CA GLU A 229 27.97 -10.45 -14.45
C GLU A 229 26.51 -10.61 -13.99
N PHE A 230 26.09 -9.88 -12.95
CA PHE A 230 24.72 -9.92 -12.44
C PHE A 230 23.77 -8.93 -13.14
N ILE A 231 24.29 -8.07 -14.02
CA ILE A 231 23.47 -7.10 -14.77
C ILE A 231 22.45 -7.86 -15.62
N HIS A 232 21.20 -7.40 -15.56
CA HIS A 232 20.05 -7.94 -16.27
C HIS A 232 19.64 -9.40 -15.93
N LYS A 233 20.40 -10.12 -15.08
CA LYS A 233 20.03 -11.44 -14.58
C LYS A 233 19.03 -11.30 -13.41
N PRO A 234 17.78 -11.77 -13.55
CA PRO A 234 16.84 -11.78 -12.44
C PRO A 234 17.22 -12.89 -11.45
N LEU A 235 17.40 -12.52 -10.20
CA LEU A 235 17.52 -13.43 -9.06
C LEU A 235 16.12 -13.64 -8.49
N MET A 236 15.70 -14.88 -8.36
CA MET A 236 14.35 -15.23 -7.91
C MET A 236 14.43 -16.31 -6.84
N PHE A 237 13.71 -16.09 -5.75
CA PHE A 237 13.48 -17.09 -4.72
C PHE A 237 12.09 -16.87 -4.14
N ASP A 238 11.25 -17.89 -4.20
CA ASP A 238 9.86 -17.81 -3.73
C ASP A 238 9.11 -16.62 -4.41
N HIS A 239 8.50 -15.72 -3.64
CA HIS A 239 7.82 -14.52 -4.14
C HIS A 239 8.72 -13.26 -4.21
N SER A 240 10.04 -13.43 -4.05
CA SER A 240 11.02 -12.35 -4.07
C SER A 240 11.84 -12.35 -5.35
N VAL A 241 12.02 -11.16 -5.94
CA VAL A 241 12.80 -10.93 -7.15
C VAL A 241 13.74 -9.76 -6.95
N ALA A 242 15.03 -9.97 -7.25
CA ALA A 242 16.01 -8.90 -7.31
C ALA A 242 16.68 -8.86 -8.68
N LYS A 243 16.95 -7.66 -9.19
CA LYS A 243 17.58 -7.49 -10.49
C LYS A 243 18.41 -6.22 -10.53
N ILE A 244 19.68 -6.33 -10.88
CA ILE A 244 20.50 -5.19 -11.26
C ILE A 244 20.09 -4.78 -12.68
N ILE A 245 19.56 -3.57 -12.83
CA ILE A 245 19.18 -3.01 -14.12
C ILE A 245 20.41 -2.48 -14.85
N ARG A 246 21.25 -1.72 -14.16
CA ARG A 246 22.46 -1.12 -14.74
C ARG A 246 23.41 -0.68 -13.64
N ILE A 247 24.66 -0.52 -14.05
CA ILE A 247 25.76 0.00 -13.22
C ILE A 247 26.23 1.32 -13.84
N LYS A 248 26.48 2.33 -13.02
CA LYS A 248 26.96 3.64 -13.45
C LYS A 248 28.05 4.18 -12.53
N GLU A 249 29.06 4.79 -13.12
CA GLU A 249 30.00 5.65 -12.38
C GLU A 249 29.25 6.83 -11.75
N HIS A 250 29.64 7.22 -10.54
CA HIS A 250 29.10 8.34 -9.78
C HIS A 250 30.25 8.99 -8.97
N PRO A 251 30.21 10.30 -8.66
CA PRO A 251 31.26 10.95 -7.87
C PRO A 251 31.56 10.26 -6.52
N ASP A 252 30.53 9.68 -5.90
CA ASP A 252 30.64 9.02 -4.59
C ASP A 252 30.96 7.50 -4.67
N GLY A 253 31.22 6.97 -5.87
CA GLY A 253 31.45 5.54 -6.11
C GLY A 253 30.62 5.01 -7.29
N ILE A 254 30.09 3.80 -7.17
CA ILE A 254 29.41 3.12 -8.27
C ILE A 254 27.96 2.90 -7.91
N LYS A 255 27.07 3.36 -8.78
CA LYS A 255 25.63 3.29 -8.57
C LYS A 255 25.04 2.04 -9.23
N LEU A 256 24.35 1.23 -8.45
CA LEU A 256 23.57 0.09 -8.92
C LEU A 256 22.09 0.48 -8.96
N ASP A 257 21.53 0.62 -10.15
CA ASP A 257 20.08 0.74 -10.28
C ASP A 257 19.49 -0.66 -10.15
N VAL A 258 18.71 -0.90 -9.10
CA VAL A 258 18.11 -2.20 -8.77
C VAL A 258 16.60 -2.16 -8.83
N VAL A 259 16.01 -3.29 -9.24
CA VAL A 259 14.63 -3.64 -8.94
C VAL A 259 14.64 -4.64 -7.80
N LEU A 260 13.86 -4.34 -6.78
CA LEU A 260 13.61 -5.21 -5.63
C LEU A 260 12.10 -5.41 -5.55
N LYS A 261 11.65 -6.66 -5.53
CA LYS A 261 10.23 -6.99 -5.45
C LYS A 261 10.02 -8.09 -4.42
N ASP A 262 9.16 -7.85 -3.43
CA ASP A 262 8.73 -8.82 -2.42
C ASP A 262 7.21 -8.91 -2.47
N TYR A 263 6.67 -10.01 -3.01
CA TYR A 263 5.23 -10.13 -3.30
C TYR A 263 4.73 -8.98 -4.19
N THR A 264 3.86 -8.12 -3.68
CA THR A 264 3.33 -6.94 -4.36
C THR A 264 4.20 -5.71 -4.15
N LEU A 265 5.06 -5.70 -3.13
CA LEU A 265 5.94 -4.57 -2.83
C LEU A 265 7.02 -4.47 -3.89
N PHE A 266 6.98 -3.38 -4.64
CA PHE A 266 7.92 -3.09 -5.71
C PHE A 266 8.73 -1.84 -5.41
N GLN A 267 10.05 -1.96 -5.52
CA GLN A 267 10.98 -0.85 -5.34
C GLN A 267 11.94 -0.78 -6.53
N LYS A 268 12.09 0.43 -7.09
CA LYS A 268 13.18 0.76 -7.99
C LYS A 268 14.08 1.76 -7.28
N LYS A 269 15.27 1.30 -6.90
CA LYS A 269 16.18 2.03 -6.02
C LYS A 269 17.57 2.04 -6.59
N ASN A 270 18.42 2.86 -5.97
CA ASN A 270 19.82 2.89 -6.29
C ASN A 270 20.61 2.50 -5.06
N LEU A 271 21.53 1.55 -5.20
CA LEU A 271 22.51 1.22 -4.17
C LEU A 271 23.85 1.86 -4.56
N LEU A 272 24.68 2.17 -3.57
CA LEU A 272 26.02 2.70 -3.82
C LEU A 272 27.05 1.61 -3.51
N VAL A 273 28.07 1.49 -4.35
CA VAL A 273 29.14 0.52 -4.22
C VAL A 273 30.47 1.27 -4.20
N LYS A 274 31.32 0.98 -3.23
CA LYS A 274 32.70 1.46 -3.19
C LYS A 274 33.64 0.28 -3.32
N PRO A 275 34.65 0.33 -4.23
CA PRO A 275 35.71 -0.66 -4.25
C PRO A 275 36.44 -0.71 -2.91
N ASP A 276 36.76 -1.91 -2.43
CA ASP A 276 37.51 -2.13 -1.19
C ASP A 276 38.49 -3.30 -1.41
N ASN A 277 39.65 -3.00 -2.00
CA ASN A 277 40.65 -3.98 -2.44
C ASN A 277 40.04 -5.08 -3.34
N ASN A 278 40.06 -6.34 -2.89
CA ASN A 278 39.47 -7.50 -3.58
C ASN A 278 37.98 -7.72 -3.26
N SER A 279 37.35 -6.75 -2.60
CA SER A 279 35.95 -6.76 -2.19
C SER A 279 35.25 -5.49 -2.64
N ILE A 280 33.94 -5.44 -2.44
CA ILE A 280 33.14 -4.24 -2.60
C ILE A 280 32.36 -3.95 -1.33
N ARG A 281 32.20 -2.68 -1.02
CA ARG A 281 31.32 -2.20 0.04
C ARG A 281 30.02 -1.70 -0.58
N LEU A 282 28.93 -2.42 -0.32
CA LEU A 282 27.57 -2.05 -0.70
C LEU A 282 26.96 -1.17 0.39
N ILE A 283 26.62 0.07 0.04
CA ILE A 283 25.95 1.05 0.89
C ILE A 283 24.48 1.11 0.45
N ILE A 284 23.58 0.83 1.39
CA ILE A 284 22.13 0.74 1.20
C ILE A 284 21.51 2.03 1.74
N PRO A 285 20.92 2.88 0.88
CA PRO A 285 20.28 4.11 1.36
C PRO A 285 19.10 3.86 2.30
N GLU A 286 18.88 4.77 3.25
CA GLU A 286 17.80 4.67 4.25
C GLU A 286 16.38 4.61 3.64
N ASP A 287 16.21 5.08 2.41
CA ASP A 287 14.93 5.05 1.72
C ASP A 287 14.65 3.72 0.99
N VAL A 288 15.55 2.74 1.11
CA VAL A 288 15.39 1.37 0.61
C VAL A 288 14.81 0.48 1.70
N PHE A 289 13.62 -0.08 1.47
CA PHE A 289 13.10 -1.12 2.33
C PHE A 289 13.90 -2.41 2.15
N LYS A 290 14.44 -2.91 3.26
CA LYS A 290 15.36 -4.05 3.30
C LYS A 290 14.60 -5.36 3.41
N GLY A 291 13.92 -5.74 2.32
CA GLY A 291 13.16 -6.99 2.25
C GLY A 291 14.01 -8.20 1.81
N LYS A 292 13.35 -9.36 1.72
CA LYS A 292 13.93 -10.64 1.29
C LYS A 292 14.55 -10.56 -0.12
N SER A 293 14.04 -9.71 -1.00
CA SER A 293 14.63 -9.45 -2.31
C SER A 293 16.03 -8.81 -2.22
N LEU A 294 16.26 -7.88 -1.29
CA LEU A 294 17.59 -7.30 -1.07
C LEU A 294 18.53 -8.34 -0.45
N GLU A 295 18.03 -9.13 0.50
CA GLU A 295 18.78 -10.25 1.09
C GLU A 295 19.23 -11.26 0.02
N LEU A 296 18.32 -11.62 -0.89
CA LEU A 296 18.58 -12.50 -2.02
C LEU A 296 19.68 -11.95 -2.93
N LEU A 297 19.64 -10.64 -3.24
CA LEU A 297 20.68 -9.98 -4.03
C LEU A 297 22.06 -10.09 -3.35
N ILE A 298 22.13 -9.76 -2.06
CA ILE A 298 23.37 -9.78 -1.28
C ILE A 298 23.95 -11.20 -1.20
N LYS A 299 23.12 -12.20 -0.88
CA LYS A 299 23.54 -13.60 -0.81
C LYS A 299 24.06 -14.11 -2.15
N SER A 300 23.30 -13.86 -3.22
CA SER A 300 23.68 -14.32 -4.57
C SER A 300 24.99 -13.71 -5.06
N ILE A 301 25.29 -12.47 -4.68
CA ILE A 301 26.58 -11.83 -4.99
C ILE A 301 27.70 -12.40 -4.10
N SER A 302 27.41 -12.74 -2.83
CA SER A 302 28.44 -13.19 -1.88
C SER A 302 28.89 -14.65 -2.07
N GLU A 303 28.02 -15.51 -2.60
CA GLU A 303 28.24 -16.96 -2.70
C GLU A 303 29.01 -17.42 -3.97
N GLN A 304 29.55 -16.50 -4.78
CA GLN A 304 30.25 -16.81 -6.06
C GLN A 304 31.68 -16.24 -6.17
#